data_AF-A0A6P7GJD1-F1
#
_entry.id   AF-A0A6P7GJD1-F1
#
_cell.length_a   1.000
_cell.length_b   1.000
_cell.length_c   1.000
_cell.angle_alpha   90.00
_cell.angle_beta   90.00
_cell.angle_gamma   90.00
#
_symmetry.space_group_name_H-M   'P 1'
#
loop_
_entity.id
_entity.type
_entity.pdbx_description
1 polymer ?
#
loop_
_entity_poly.entity_id
_entity_poly.type
_entity_poly.pdbx_seq_one_letter_code
_entity_poly.pdbx_strand_id
1 'polypeptide(L)'
;MEYSAVFWERCHELQDIDNIMAQIERGETEIQRRLSIKKALDAKMARYREPFHQLRISYGTNKNKNYKEDEDRFLVCMLHKLGFDKENVYEELRAAVQASEQFRDSLLKWRTATELQRRCNTLITLIERENAELEEREKINKKKEVSKSSNLGGIPVQISSKSSQKRKKDTSAGGIQKIEKIDKEKKVSKSSNLGGIPAQISSKSSQKLKKDISVGGV
;
A
#
# COMPACT_ATOMS: atom_id res chain seq x y z
N MET A 1 -34.85 22.07 -13.91
CA MET A 1 -33.41 21.72 -13.94
C MET A 1 -32.88 21.80 -12.53
N GLU A 2 -32.01 20.89 -12.13
CA GLU A 2 -31.28 21.02 -10.86
C GLU A 2 -30.08 21.98 -11.01
N TYR A 3 -29.74 22.66 -9.93
CA TYR A 3 -28.61 23.59 -9.86
C TYR A 3 -27.27 22.90 -10.20
N SER A 4 -27.10 21.65 -9.75
CA SER A 4 -25.94 20.78 -9.99
C SER A 4 -25.59 20.63 -11.47
N ALA A 5 -26.59 20.38 -12.33
CA ALA A 5 -26.40 20.18 -13.76
C ALA A 5 -25.99 21.49 -14.46
N VAL A 6 -26.70 22.58 -14.17
CA VAL A 6 -26.44 23.90 -14.77
C VAL A 6 -25.08 24.44 -14.32
N PHE A 7 -24.67 24.19 -13.07
CA PHE A 7 -23.33 24.48 -12.59
C PHE A 7 -22.27 23.79 -13.45
N TRP A 8 -22.32 22.47 -13.63
CA TRP A 8 -21.29 21.75 -14.41
C TRP A 8 -21.28 22.07 -15.91
N GLU A 9 -22.36 22.63 -16.45
CA GLU A 9 -22.43 23.13 -17.83
C GLU A 9 -21.79 24.53 -17.97
N ARG A 10 -22.05 25.42 -17.00
CA ARG A 10 -21.78 26.87 -17.09
C ARG A 10 -20.78 27.42 -16.06
N CYS A 11 -20.09 26.55 -15.30
CA CYS A 11 -19.18 26.95 -14.23
C CYS A 11 -18.06 27.91 -14.69
N HIS A 12 -17.66 27.82 -15.96
CA HIS A 12 -16.68 28.70 -16.61
C HIS A 12 -17.12 30.18 -16.74
N GLU A 13 -18.40 30.49 -16.47
CA GLU A 13 -18.91 31.87 -16.40
C GLU A 13 -18.66 32.52 -15.02
N LEU A 14 -18.23 31.76 -14.01
CA LEU A 14 -17.99 32.25 -12.65
C LEU A 14 -16.59 32.88 -12.53
N GLN A 15 -16.51 34.09 -11.95
CA GLN A 15 -15.24 34.81 -11.79
C GLN A 15 -14.20 34.04 -10.95
N ASP A 16 -14.64 33.35 -9.89
CA ASP A 16 -13.79 32.58 -8.98
C ASP A 16 -13.66 31.09 -9.35
N ILE A 17 -13.93 30.70 -10.61
CA ILE A 17 -14.05 29.28 -11.00
C ILE A 17 -12.81 28.45 -10.64
N ASP A 18 -11.59 28.96 -10.86
CA ASP A 18 -10.35 28.24 -10.55
C ASP A 18 -10.22 27.91 -9.05
N ASN A 19 -10.68 28.82 -8.18
CA ASN A 19 -10.66 28.63 -6.73
C ASN A 19 -11.75 27.63 -6.29
N ILE A 20 -12.95 27.72 -6.87
CA ILE A 20 -14.06 26.79 -6.64
C ILE A 20 -13.66 25.36 -7.07
N MET A 21 -13.08 25.22 -8.26
CA MET A 21 -12.56 23.94 -8.76
C MET A 21 -11.44 23.39 -7.86
N ALA A 22 -10.45 24.21 -7.51
CA ALA A 22 -9.36 23.80 -6.62
C ALA A 22 -9.84 23.43 -5.20
N GLN A 23 -10.98 23.96 -4.74
CA GLN A 23 -11.63 23.55 -3.50
C GLN A 23 -12.37 22.20 -3.66
N ILE A 24 -13.09 22.00 -4.77
CA ILE A 24 -13.76 20.72 -5.08
C ILE A 24 -12.73 19.60 -5.23
N GLU A 25 -11.70 19.77 -6.06
CA GLU A 25 -10.65 18.76 -6.30
C GLU A 25 -9.90 18.39 -5.01
N ARG A 26 -9.67 19.36 -4.12
CA ARG A 26 -9.07 19.12 -2.80
C ARG A 26 -9.99 18.29 -1.90
N GLY A 27 -11.29 18.59 -1.90
CA GLY A 27 -12.30 17.81 -1.18
C GLY A 27 -12.43 16.38 -1.71
N GLU A 28 -12.51 16.21 -3.03
CA GLU A 28 -12.55 14.89 -3.67
C GLU A 28 -11.28 14.08 -3.38
N THR A 29 -10.10 14.69 -3.45
CA THR A 29 -8.82 14.04 -3.15
C THR A 29 -8.78 13.53 -1.71
N GLU A 30 -9.26 14.32 -0.76
CA GLU A 30 -9.31 13.96 0.67
C GLU A 30 -10.34 12.84 0.95
N ILE A 31 -11.52 12.90 0.32
CA ILE A 31 -12.52 11.81 0.39
C ILE A 31 -11.96 10.52 -0.21
N GLN A 32 -11.34 10.59 -1.39
CA GLN A 32 -10.68 9.43 -2.02
C GLN A 32 -9.53 8.88 -1.15
N ARG A 33 -8.75 9.75 -0.48
CA ARG A 33 -7.71 9.35 0.46
C ARG A 33 -8.28 8.52 1.60
N ARG A 34 -9.34 9.00 2.27
CA ARG A 34 -10.02 8.30 3.38
C ARG A 34 -10.57 6.94 2.96
N LEU A 35 -11.23 6.88 1.80
CA LEU A 35 -11.76 5.64 1.24
C LEU A 35 -10.64 4.63 0.88
N SER A 36 -9.51 5.11 0.33
CA SER A 36 -8.32 4.27 0.07
C SER A 36 -7.76 3.66 1.35
N ILE A 37 -7.54 4.48 2.39
CA ILE A 37 -7.01 4.03 3.68
C ILE A 37 -7.94 2.99 4.31
N LYS A 38 -9.25 3.25 4.33
CA LYS A 38 -10.25 2.30 4.85
C LYS A 38 -10.18 0.95 4.11
N LYS A 39 -10.30 0.96 2.77
CA LYS A 39 -10.18 -0.26 1.93
C LYS A 39 -8.85 -0.99 2.19
N ALA A 40 -7.75 -0.26 2.29
CA ALA A 40 -6.42 -0.84 2.48
C ALA A 40 -6.24 -1.51 3.86
N LEU A 41 -6.82 -0.93 4.92
CA LEU A 41 -6.84 -1.52 6.25
C LEU A 41 -7.81 -2.70 6.33
N ASP A 42 -9.03 -2.58 5.80
CA ASP A 42 -10.02 -3.68 5.73
C ASP A 42 -9.42 -4.91 5.02
N ALA A 43 -8.84 -4.70 3.84
CA ALA A 43 -8.17 -5.75 3.07
C ALA A 43 -6.92 -6.32 3.76
N LYS A 44 -6.25 -5.55 4.65
CA LYS A 44 -5.12 -6.02 5.46
C LYS A 44 -5.58 -6.89 6.63
N MET A 45 -6.65 -6.49 7.32
CA MET A 45 -7.22 -7.24 8.45
C MET A 45 -7.81 -8.57 8.00
N ALA A 46 -8.54 -8.59 6.88
CA ALA A 46 -9.17 -9.79 6.33
C ALA A 46 -8.19 -10.93 5.97
N ARG A 47 -6.88 -10.67 5.91
CA ARG A 47 -5.84 -11.70 5.69
C ARG A 47 -5.46 -12.49 6.95
N TYR A 48 -5.92 -12.10 8.13
CA TYR A 48 -5.54 -12.72 9.41
C TYR A 48 -6.77 -13.08 10.23
N ARG A 49 -6.82 -14.31 10.78
CA ARG A 49 -7.89 -14.71 11.70
C ARG A 49 -7.84 -13.94 13.02
N GLU A 50 -6.64 -13.51 13.41
CA GLU A 50 -6.39 -12.80 14.67
C GLU A 50 -5.36 -11.68 14.46
N PRO A 51 -5.76 -10.50 13.94
CA PRO A 51 -4.82 -9.47 13.52
C PRO A 51 -3.89 -8.97 14.65
N PHE A 52 -4.41 -8.80 15.86
CA PHE A 52 -3.64 -8.31 17.02
C PHE A 52 -2.42 -9.17 17.38
N HIS A 53 -2.42 -10.47 17.05
CA HIS A 53 -1.27 -11.34 17.25
C HIS A 53 -0.56 -11.70 15.94
N GLN A 54 -1.28 -11.83 14.82
CA GLN A 54 -0.76 -12.44 13.59
C GLN A 54 -0.33 -11.43 12.51
N LEU A 55 -0.85 -10.20 12.50
CA LEU A 55 -0.62 -9.22 11.43
C LEU A 55 0.85 -8.77 11.39
N ARG A 56 1.53 -9.08 10.28
CA ARG A 56 2.92 -8.63 10.00
C ARG A 56 2.92 -7.54 8.93
N ILE A 57 3.85 -6.59 8.99
CA ILE A 57 3.94 -5.46 8.05
C ILE A 57 5.23 -5.57 7.23
N SER A 58 5.16 -5.37 5.91
CA SER A 58 6.35 -5.30 5.06
C SER A 58 7.01 -3.92 5.13
N TYR A 59 8.08 -3.77 5.93
CA TYR A 59 8.77 -2.48 6.10
C TYR A 59 9.68 -2.08 4.93
N GLY A 60 10.23 -3.07 4.20
CA GLY A 60 11.36 -2.85 3.30
C GLY A 60 12.49 -2.10 4.02
N THR A 61 12.97 -1.02 3.42
CA THR A 61 14.01 -0.13 3.98
C THR A 61 13.54 0.68 5.21
N ASN A 62 12.22 0.81 5.47
CA ASN A 62 11.66 1.73 6.48
C ASN A 62 11.57 1.13 7.89
N LYS A 63 12.49 0.22 8.25
CA LYS A 63 12.50 -0.45 9.56
C LYS A 63 13.17 0.44 10.63
N ASN A 64 12.38 1.36 11.18
CA ASN A 64 12.80 2.21 12.30
C ASN A 64 13.19 1.36 13.54
N LYS A 65 14.26 1.75 14.24
CA LYS A 65 14.67 1.12 15.52
C LYS A 65 13.77 1.52 16.71
N ASN A 66 12.96 2.58 16.56
CA ASN A 66 12.22 3.22 17.65
C ASN A 66 10.82 2.62 17.90
N TYR A 67 10.41 1.66 17.08
CA TYR A 67 9.10 0.98 17.12
C TYR A 67 9.31 -0.51 16.81
N LYS A 68 8.65 -1.39 17.55
CA LYS A 68 8.72 -2.85 17.36
C LYS A 68 7.56 -3.40 16.51
N GLU A 69 7.70 -4.65 16.04
CA GLU A 69 6.71 -5.30 15.17
C GLU A 69 5.40 -5.70 15.89
N ASP A 70 5.40 -5.77 17.21
CA ASP A 70 4.22 -5.94 18.08
C ASP A 70 3.56 -4.59 18.38
N GLU A 71 4.35 -3.55 18.64
CA GLU A 71 3.90 -2.17 18.83
C GLU A 71 3.18 -1.64 17.57
N ASP A 72 3.81 -1.73 16.39
CA ASP A 72 3.23 -1.31 15.11
C ASP A 72 1.95 -2.09 14.75
N ARG A 73 1.91 -3.39 15.08
CA ARG A 73 0.76 -4.28 14.87
C ARG A 73 -0.43 -3.83 15.70
N PHE A 74 -0.22 -3.53 16.98
CA PHE A 74 -1.27 -2.98 17.84
C PHE A 74 -1.76 -1.62 17.33
N LEU A 75 -0.85 -0.71 16.92
CA LEU A 75 -1.26 0.59 16.37
C LEU A 75 -2.20 0.43 15.17
N VAL A 76 -1.86 -0.42 14.19
CA VAL A 76 -2.68 -0.62 12.99
C VAL A 76 -4.00 -1.34 13.32
N CYS A 77 -4.00 -2.35 14.19
CA CYS A 77 -5.22 -3.06 14.58
C CYS A 77 -6.17 -2.18 15.41
N MET A 78 -5.64 -1.36 16.31
CA MET A 78 -6.45 -0.46 17.13
C MET A 78 -6.94 0.75 16.33
N LEU A 79 -6.14 1.32 15.43
CA LEU A 79 -6.58 2.38 14.50
C LEU A 79 -7.72 1.92 13.60
N HIS A 80 -7.67 0.68 13.11
CA HIS A 80 -8.78 0.07 12.36
C HIS A 80 -10.03 -0.10 13.23
N LYS A 81 -9.89 -0.65 14.44
CA LYS A 81 -10.99 -0.85 15.39
C LYS A 81 -11.66 0.46 15.83
N LEU A 82 -10.90 1.53 16.05
CA LEU A 82 -11.42 2.83 16.46
C LEU A 82 -12.06 3.60 15.30
N GLY A 83 -11.55 3.41 14.08
CA GLY A 83 -12.00 4.07 12.85
C GLY A 83 -11.16 5.31 12.51
N PHE A 84 -10.38 5.22 11.43
CA PHE A 84 -9.41 6.25 10.99
C PHE A 84 -10.01 7.66 10.79
N ASP A 85 -11.28 7.77 10.41
CA ASP A 85 -11.93 9.02 9.98
C ASP A 85 -12.56 9.83 11.15
N LYS A 86 -12.25 9.48 12.40
CA LYS A 86 -12.66 10.25 13.59
C LYS A 86 -11.65 11.33 13.92
N GLU A 87 -12.16 12.52 14.24
CA GLU A 87 -11.39 13.71 14.59
C GLU A 87 -10.35 13.49 15.71
N ASN A 88 -10.70 12.72 16.76
CA ASN A 88 -9.84 12.46 17.92
C ASN A 88 -9.21 11.04 17.95
N VAL A 89 -9.20 10.31 16.83
CA VAL A 89 -8.76 8.89 16.79
C VAL A 89 -7.37 8.64 17.38
N TYR A 90 -6.45 9.60 17.27
CA TYR A 90 -5.08 9.45 17.74
C TYR A 90 -4.90 9.65 19.25
N GLU A 91 -5.80 10.39 19.93
CA GLU A 91 -5.83 10.43 21.40
C GLU A 91 -6.63 9.23 21.97
N GLU A 92 -7.70 8.77 21.30
CA GLU A 92 -8.34 7.46 21.61
C GLU A 92 -7.32 6.32 21.52
N LEU A 93 -6.50 6.30 20.45
CA LEU A 93 -5.42 5.33 20.25
C LEU A 93 -4.34 5.42 21.33
N ARG A 94 -3.98 6.63 21.76
CA ARG A 94 -3.00 6.86 22.82
C ARG A 94 -3.51 6.36 24.17
N ALA A 95 -4.76 6.63 24.51
CA ALA A 95 -5.41 6.09 25.70
C ALA A 95 -5.44 4.55 25.67
N ALA A 96 -5.74 3.94 24.53
CA ALA A 96 -5.71 2.49 24.35
C ALA A 96 -4.30 1.88 24.51
N VAL A 97 -3.24 2.56 24.04
CA VAL A 97 -1.84 2.19 24.29
C VAL A 97 -1.51 2.27 25.79
N GLN A 98 -1.94 3.31 26.48
CA GLN A 98 -1.66 3.52 27.91
C GLN A 98 -2.41 2.53 28.81
N ALA A 99 -3.67 2.22 28.49
CA ALA A 99 -4.49 1.23 29.21
C ALA A 99 -4.03 -0.22 28.97
N SER A 100 -3.35 -0.51 27.86
CA SER A 100 -2.83 -1.85 27.56
C SER A 100 -1.70 -2.24 28.52
N GLU A 101 -1.83 -3.39 29.18
CA GLU A 101 -0.78 -3.96 30.03
C GLU A 101 0.43 -4.46 29.25
N GLN A 102 0.24 -4.89 27.99
CA GLN A 102 1.31 -5.41 27.14
C GLN A 102 2.46 -4.39 26.92
N PHE A 103 2.16 -3.10 26.99
CA PHE A 103 3.14 -2.03 26.79
C PHE A 103 3.71 -1.44 28.08
N ARG A 104 3.61 -2.14 29.22
CA ARG A 104 4.03 -1.66 30.55
C ARG A 104 5.37 -0.93 30.53
N ASP A 105 6.38 -1.53 29.89
CA ASP A 105 7.76 -1.02 29.84
C ASP A 105 8.15 -0.47 28.45
N SER A 106 7.17 -0.19 27.57
CA SER A 106 7.43 0.32 26.22
C SER A 106 7.50 1.85 26.18
N LEU A 107 8.46 2.37 25.39
CA LEU A 107 8.53 3.78 25.00
C LEU A 107 7.27 4.26 24.25
N LEU A 108 6.42 3.35 23.77
CA LEU A 108 5.14 3.67 23.12
C LEU A 108 4.17 4.40 24.06
N LYS A 109 4.14 4.09 25.37
CA LYS A 109 3.25 4.76 26.35
C LYS A 109 3.55 6.25 26.56
N TRP A 110 4.78 6.65 26.28
CA TRP A 110 5.27 8.03 26.42
C TRP A 110 5.12 8.86 25.14
N ARG A 111 4.63 8.27 24.03
CA ARG A 111 4.41 8.98 22.77
C ARG A 111 3.21 9.92 22.86
N THR A 112 3.31 11.03 22.13
CA THR A 112 2.22 11.96 21.84
C THR A 112 1.32 11.42 20.73
N ALA A 113 0.06 11.85 20.66
CA ALA A 113 -0.83 11.49 19.55
C ALA A 113 -0.24 11.88 18.19
N THR A 114 0.46 13.02 18.10
CA THR A 114 1.15 13.48 16.88
C THR A 114 2.28 12.54 16.43
N GLU A 115 3.01 11.92 17.36
CA GLU A 115 4.00 10.88 17.01
C GLU A 115 3.34 9.58 16.55
N LEU A 116 2.27 9.16 17.24
CA LEU A 116 1.49 7.98 16.86
C LEU A 116 0.85 8.17 15.47
N GLN A 117 0.30 9.35 15.18
CA GLN A 117 -0.23 9.74 13.88
C GLN A 117 0.83 9.66 12.77
N ARG A 118 2.01 10.27 12.99
CA ARG A 118 3.15 10.19 12.04
C ARG A 118 3.60 8.74 11.81
N ARG A 119 3.58 7.90 12.85
CA ARG A 119 3.88 6.47 12.71
C ARG A 119 2.80 5.75 11.89
N CYS A 120 1.52 5.94 12.24
CA CYS A 120 0.38 5.35 11.55
C CYS A 120 0.34 5.71 10.07
N ASN A 121 0.55 6.98 9.69
CA ASN A 121 0.62 7.41 8.29
C ASN A 121 1.72 6.66 7.50
N THR A 122 2.84 6.36 8.15
CA THR A 122 3.93 5.55 7.57
C THR A 122 3.51 4.09 7.40
N LEU A 123 2.88 3.50 8.42
CA LEU A 123 2.40 2.11 8.38
C LEU A 123 1.29 1.91 7.34
N ILE A 124 0.37 2.87 7.21
CA ILE A 124 -0.65 2.93 6.16
C ILE A 124 0.02 2.93 4.78
N THR A 125 1.02 3.78 4.55
CA THR A 125 1.75 3.84 3.27
C THR A 125 2.44 2.51 2.92
N LEU A 126 2.96 1.80 3.92
CA LEU A 126 3.54 0.46 3.74
C LEU A 126 2.47 -0.59 3.40
N ILE A 127 1.31 -0.53 4.04
CA ILE A 127 0.17 -1.43 3.79
C ILE A 127 -0.45 -1.19 2.39
N GLU A 128 -0.58 0.06 1.97
CA GLU A 128 -1.07 0.40 0.62
C GLU A 128 -0.11 -0.11 -0.47
N ARG A 129 1.20 -0.01 -0.26
CA ARG A 129 2.21 -0.63 -1.14
C ARG A 129 2.12 -2.16 -1.16
N GLU A 130 2.06 -2.79 0.02
CA GLU A 130 1.94 -4.25 0.15
C GLU A 130 0.67 -4.77 -0.56
N ASN A 131 -0.46 -4.08 -0.41
CA ASN A 131 -1.70 -4.40 -1.10
C ASN A 131 -1.56 -4.28 -2.62
N ALA A 132 -0.92 -3.22 -3.14
CA ALA A 132 -0.70 -3.06 -4.58
C ALA A 132 0.21 -4.15 -5.17
N GLU A 133 1.28 -4.54 -4.44
CA GLU A 133 2.16 -5.65 -4.84
C GLU A 133 1.42 -7.01 -4.84
N LEU A 134 0.48 -7.22 -3.92
CA LEU A 134 -0.36 -8.42 -3.87
C LEU A 134 -1.42 -8.44 -4.99
N GLU A 135 -2.14 -7.33 -5.20
CA GLU A 135 -3.13 -7.21 -6.29
C GLU A 135 -2.49 -7.50 -7.66
N GLU A 136 -1.26 -7.03 -7.91
CA GLU A 136 -0.59 -7.28 -9.19
C GLU A 136 -0.11 -8.73 -9.34
N ARG A 137 0.41 -9.35 -8.27
CA ARG A 137 0.74 -10.79 -8.27
C ARG A 137 -0.48 -11.65 -8.56
N GLU A 138 -1.65 -11.31 -8.01
CA GLU A 138 -2.90 -11.99 -8.34
C GLU A 138 -3.30 -11.86 -9.81
N LYS A 139 -3.23 -10.65 -10.39
CA LYS A 139 -3.53 -10.43 -11.81
C LYS A 139 -2.62 -11.26 -12.72
N ILE A 140 -1.32 -11.34 -12.40
CA ILE A 140 -0.35 -12.16 -13.13
C ILE A 140 -0.66 -13.66 -13.00
N ASN A 141 -0.99 -14.15 -11.80
CA ASN A 141 -1.33 -15.55 -11.59
C ASN A 141 -2.65 -15.94 -12.29
N LYS A 142 -3.69 -15.11 -12.19
CA LYS A 142 -4.98 -15.32 -12.89
C LYS A 142 -4.81 -15.41 -14.41
N LYS A 143 -3.93 -14.60 -15.01
CA LYS A 143 -3.56 -14.72 -16.44
C LYS A 143 -2.85 -16.04 -16.77
N LYS A 144 -1.97 -16.54 -15.89
CA LYS A 144 -1.23 -17.79 -16.08
C LYS A 144 -2.12 -19.03 -15.97
N GLU A 145 -3.07 -19.05 -15.05
CA GLU A 145 -4.06 -20.13 -14.91
C GLU A 145 -4.90 -20.29 -16.18
N VAL A 146 -5.43 -19.18 -16.72
CA VAL A 146 -6.22 -19.18 -17.98
C VAL A 146 -5.39 -19.68 -19.18
N SER A 147 -4.08 -19.38 -19.24
CA SER A 147 -3.19 -19.92 -20.28
C SER A 147 -2.79 -21.39 -20.10
N LYS A 148 -3.11 -21.99 -18.95
CA LYS A 148 -2.90 -23.43 -18.68
C LYS A 148 -4.14 -24.26 -19.01
N SER A 149 -5.34 -23.77 -18.67
CA SER A 149 -6.59 -24.49 -18.93
C SER A 149 -6.87 -24.69 -20.42
N SER A 150 -6.37 -23.79 -21.29
CA SER A 150 -6.45 -23.94 -22.75
C SER A 150 -5.51 -25.00 -23.36
N ASN A 151 -4.64 -25.65 -22.56
CA ASN A 151 -3.57 -26.51 -23.05
C ASN A 151 -3.66 -27.98 -22.58
N LEU A 152 -4.81 -28.39 -22.02
CA LEU A 152 -5.09 -29.78 -21.59
C LEU A 152 -5.93 -30.56 -22.62
N GLY A 153 -5.64 -30.35 -23.90
CA GLY A 153 -6.33 -30.96 -25.04
C GLY A 153 -5.44 -31.94 -25.84
N GLY A 154 -4.77 -32.87 -25.18
CA GLY A 154 -3.96 -33.89 -25.89
C GLY A 154 -3.12 -34.79 -24.99
N ILE A 155 -3.44 -36.08 -25.00
CA ILE A 155 -2.57 -37.19 -24.55
C ILE A 155 -2.67 -38.28 -25.62
N PRO A 156 -1.59 -38.98 -25.97
CA PRO A 156 -1.53 -40.38 -25.54
C PRO A 156 -0.18 -40.81 -24.94
N VAL A 157 -0.26 -41.86 -24.13
CA VAL A 157 0.85 -42.51 -23.42
C VAL A 157 1.75 -43.28 -24.40
N GLN A 158 3.06 -43.25 -24.18
CA GLN A 158 3.97 -44.35 -24.53
C GLN A 158 4.97 -44.64 -23.39
N ILE A 159 5.60 -45.82 -23.44
CA ILE A 159 6.21 -46.52 -22.29
C ILE A 159 7.66 -46.94 -22.60
N SER A 160 8.46 -47.17 -21.55
CA SER A 160 9.82 -47.75 -21.54
C SER A 160 10.99 -46.76 -21.83
N SER A 161 12.26 -47.01 -21.44
CA SER A 161 12.84 -48.20 -20.77
C SER A 161 14.06 -47.90 -19.84
N LYS A 162 14.31 -48.86 -18.93
CA LYS A 162 15.50 -49.18 -18.11
C LYS A 162 16.86 -48.42 -18.25
N SER A 163 17.29 -47.88 -17.09
CA SER A 163 18.45 -48.34 -16.29
C SER A 163 19.86 -47.68 -16.36
N SER A 164 20.58 -47.85 -15.23
CA SER A 164 22.03 -48.10 -15.08
C SER A 164 23.05 -46.95 -14.90
N GLN A 165 23.56 -46.87 -13.66
CA GLN A 165 24.99 -46.67 -13.29
C GLN A 165 25.65 -45.27 -13.49
N LYS A 166 26.73 -44.84 -12.79
CA LYS A 166 27.41 -45.21 -11.51
C LYS A 166 28.61 -44.27 -11.27
N ARG A 167 29.15 -44.19 -10.02
CA ARG A 167 30.41 -43.51 -9.56
C ARG A 167 30.34 -41.96 -9.47
N LYS A 168 30.73 -41.30 -8.37
CA LYS A 168 32.04 -41.13 -7.64
C LYS A 168 32.91 -39.99 -8.25
N LYS A 169 33.71 -39.21 -7.50
CA LYS A 169 34.09 -39.20 -6.07
C LYS A 169 34.72 -37.83 -5.69
N ASP A 170 34.32 -37.24 -4.55
CA ASP A 170 34.98 -36.19 -3.72
C ASP A 170 35.53 -34.96 -4.52
N THR A 171 36.45 -34.05 -4.13
CA THR A 171 37.24 -33.62 -2.93
C THR A 171 37.78 -32.19 -3.27
N SER A 172 38.13 -31.23 -2.40
CA SER A 172 37.84 -30.89 -0.98
C SER A 172 38.56 -29.57 -0.59
N ALA A 173 37.96 -28.68 0.23
CA ALA A 173 38.50 -27.36 0.66
C ALA A 173 38.68 -26.32 -0.48
N GLY A 174 38.89 -25.01 -0.26
CA GLY A 174 38.92 -24.16 0.95
C GLY A 174 39.65 -22.84 0.66
N GLY A 175 39.60 -21.84 1.55
CA GLY A 175 40.46 -20.64 1.48
C GLY A 175 39.76 -19.29 1.30
N ILE A 176 39.71 -18.53 2.40
CA ILE A 176 39.28 -17.13 2.49
C ILE A 176 40.29 -16.20 1.78
N GLN A 177 39.81 -15.11 1.15
CA GLN A 177 40.48 -13.81 1.30
C GLN A 177 39.58 -12.60 0.98
N LYS A 178 39.85 -11.50 1.70
CA LYS A 178 39.16 -10.20 1.67
C LYS A 178 40.20 -9.13 1.32
N ILE A 179 39.94 -8.30 0.31
CA ILE A 179 40.66 -7.03 0.12
C ILE A 179 39.64 -5.93 -0.16
N GLU A 180 39.78 -4.82 0.55
CA GLU A 180 38.96 -3.61 0.41
C GLU A 180 39.41 -2.75 -0.78
N LYS A 181 38.49 -1.96 -1.34
CA LYS A 181 38.84 -0.73 -2.05
C LYS A 181 38.03 0.41 -1.46
N ILE A 182 38.73 1.51 -1.18
CA ILE A 182 38.19 2.74 -0.61
C ILE A 182 38.07 3.76 -1.73
N ASP A 183 36.91 4.39 -1.85
CA ASP A 183 36.68 5.48 -2.82
C ASP A 183 37.51 6.72 -2.49
N LYS A 184 37.91 7.45 -3.53
CA LYS A 184 38.13 8.89 -3.41
C LYS A 184 37.84 9.65 -4.71
N GLU A 185 37.15 10.77 -4.52
CA GLU A 185 36.99 11.91 -5.44
C GLU A 185 36.32 11.69 -6.80
N LYS A 186 35.13 12.31 -6.96
CA LYS A 186 35.02 13.41 -7.93
C LYS A 186 34.04 14.50 -7.53
N LYS A 187 34.28 15.68 -8.10
CA LYS A 187 33.62 16.97 -7.81
C LYS A 187 32.23 17.10 -8.45
N VAL A 188 31.39 17.92 -7.79
CA VAL A 188 30.45 18.90 -8.40
C VAL A 188 29.36 18.37 -9.34
N SER A 189 28.10 18.58 -8.95
CA SER A 189 27.21 19.47 -9.70
C SER A 189 26.01 19.91 -8.86
N LYS A 190 25.57 21.16 -9.07
CA LYS A 190 24.34 21.74 -8.51
C LYS A 190 23.32 21.78 -9.65
N SER A 191 22.30 20.93 -9.60
CA SER A 191 21.20 20.96 -10.55
C SER A 191 19.85 20.96 -9.84
N SER A 192 19.19 22.12 -9.87
CA SER A 192 17.74 22.16 -9.87
C SER A 192 17.24 21.53 -11.16
N ASN A 193 16.24 20.65 -11.10
CA ASN A 193 15.32 20.54 -12.23
C ASN A 193 13.91 20.19 -11.78
N LEU A 194 12.94 20.73 -12.52
CA LEU A 194 11.52 20.45 -12.38
C LEU A 194 11.12 19.33 -13.36
N GLY A 195 10.12 18.57 -12.97
CA GLY A 195 9.53 17.52 -13.79
C GLY A 195 8.68 16.61 -12.90
N GLY A 196 7.42 16.30 -13.23
CA GLY A 196 6.70 16.60 -14.47
C GLY A 196 5.74 15.45 -14.73
N ILE A 197 4.69 15.34 -13.91
CA ILE A 197 3.76 14.21 -13.96
C ILE A 197 2.84 14.40 -15.17
N PRO A 198 2.72 13.41 -16.09
CA PRO A 198 2.00 13.60 -17.35
C PRO A 198 0.49 13.72 -17.16
N ALA A 199 -0.09 14.79 -17.73
CA ALA A 199 -1.52 15.08 -17.71
C ALA A 199 -2.33 14.14 -18.62
N GLN A 200 -2.53 12.89 -18.19
CA GLN A 200 -3.31 11.86 -18.92
C GLN A 200 -4.27 11.02 -18.06
N ILE A 201 -4.26 11.17 -16.73
CA ILE A 201 -5.05 10.28 -15.83
C ILE A 201 -6.41 10.89 -15.43
N SER A 202 -6.51 12.23 -15.34
CA SER A 202 -7.73 12.95 -14.91
C SER A 202 -8.99 12.57 -15.72
N SER A 203 -8.89 12.55 -17.06
CA SER A 203 -10.05 12.46 -17.96
C SER A 203 -10.93 11.21 -17.80
N LYS A 204 -10.40 10.12 -17.23
CA LYS A 204 -11.15 8.87 -17.04
C LYS A 204 -11.99 8.82 -15.76
N SER A 205 -11.66 9.59 -14.72
CA SER A 205 -12.52 9.68 -13.52
C SER A 205 -13.77 10.51 -13.81
N SER A 206 -13.60 11.71 -14.38
CA SER A 206 -14.71 12.63 -14.68
C SER A 206 -15.71 12.04 -15.69
N GLN A 207 -15.24 11.20 -16.62
CA GLN A 207 -16.13 10.46 -17.54
C GLN A 207 -16.95 9.36 -16.84
N LYS A 208 -16.51 8.83 -15.69
CA LYS A 208 -17.24 7.78 -14.99
C LYS A 208 -18.42 8.34 -14.20
N LEU A 209 -18.23 9.42 -13.43
CA LEU A 209 -19.33 10.09 -12.73
C LEU A 209 -20.43 10.55 -13.70
N LYS A 210 -20.07 11.07 -14.88
CA LYS A 210 -21.02 11.45 -15.94
C LYS A 210 -21.90 10.28 -16.42
N LYS A 211 -21.44 9.03 -16.28
CA LYS A 211 -22.21 7.85 -16.67
C LYS A 211 -23.10 7.34 -15.54
N ASP A 212 -22.58 7.30 -14.32
CA ASP A 212 -23.31 6.79 -13.16
C ASP A 212 -24.52 7.69 -12.79
N ILE A 213 -24.39 9.02 -12.98
CA ILE A 213 -25.51 9.98 -12.83
C ILE A 213 -26.58 9.82 -13.93
N SER A 214 -26.20 9.37 -15.13
CA SER A 214 -27.10 9.30 -16.29
C SER A 214 -27.97 8.03 -16.35
N VAL A 215 -27.77 7.06 -15.46
CA VAL A 215 -28.43 5.73 -15.50
C VAL A 215 -29.35 5.48 -14.30
N GLY A 216 -29.23 6.27 -13.22
CA GLY A 216 -30.05 6.15 -12.00
C GLY A 216 -31.44 6.79 -12.08
N GLY A 217 -32.03 6.92 -13.27
CA GLY A 217 -33.25 7.72 -13.51
C GLY A 217 -34.22 7.10 -14.52
N VAL A 218 -34.75 5.91 -14.18
CA VAL A 218 -35.94 5.28 -14.78
C VAL A 218 -36.75 4.62 -13.68
#